data_AF-A0A9E0M1Q1-F1
#
_entry.id   AF-A0A9E0M1Q1-F1
#
_cell.length_a   1.000
_cell.length_b   1.000
_cell.length_c   1.000
_cell.angle_alpha   90.00
_cell.angle_beta   90.00
_cell.angle_gamma   90.00
#
_symmetry.space_group_name_H-M   'P 1'
#
loop_
_entity.id
_entity.type
_entity.pdbx_description
1 polymer ?
#
loop_
_entity_poly.entity_id
_entity_poly.type
_entity_poly.pdbx_seq_one_letter_code
_entity_poly.pdbx_strand_id
1 'polypeptide(L)' 'AFVPQALLTLRTRDVRGISLGMYGAFTLGVALWLAYGLALGEWPIVAANAVTLALSATILAVKVLEDRKRRPAPPA' A
#
# COMPACT_ATOMS: atom_id res chain seq x y z
N ALA A 1 -22.56 1.84 11.69
CA ALA A 1 -21.73 0.62 11.70
C ALA A 1 -20.21 0.89 11.68
N PHE A 2 -19.69 1.90 10.97
CA PHE A 2 -18.23 2.06 10.76
C PHE A 2 -17.53 3.06 11.70
N VAL A 3 -18.27 3.90 12.41
CA VAL A 3 -17.72 4.91 13.33
C VAL A 3 -16.90 4.32 14.49
N PRO A 4 -17.31 3.20 15.15
CA PRO A 4 -16.50 2.60 16.21
C PRO A 4 -15.17 2.04 15.67
N GLN A 5 -15.21 1.41 14.50
CA GLN A 5 -14.04 0.83 13.83
C GLN A 5 -13.04 1.92 13.39
N ALA A 6 -13.54 3.07 12.91
CA ALA A 6 -12.73 4.21 12.54
C ALA A 6 -12.04 4.86 13.76
N LEU A 7 -12.76 5.04 14.87
CA LEU A 7 -12.21 5.57 16.13
C LEU A 7 -11.13 4.66 16.73
N LEU A 8 -11.34 3.34 16.70
CA LEU A 8 -10.38 2.38 17.23
C LEU A 8 -9.07 2.41 16.42
N THR A 9 -9.16 2.45 15.09
CA THR A 9 -8.01 2.48 14.17
C THR A 9 -7.16 3.74 14.36
N LEU A 10 -7.81 4.90 14.56
CA LEU A 10 -7.11 6.16 14.84
C LEU A 10 -6.44 6.17 16.21
N ARG A 11 -7.05 5.53 17.22
CA ARG A 11 -6.53 5.49 18.60
C ARG A 11 -5.36 4.52 18.79
N THR A 12 -5.38 3.38 18.11
CA THR A 12 -4.36 2.33 18.29
C THR A 12 -3.11 2.54 17.44
N ARG A 13 -3.17 3.42 16.41
CA ARG A 13 -2.14 3.54 15.36
C ARG A 13 -1.73 2.17 14.79
N ASP A 14 -2.64 1.21 14.82
CA ASP A 14 -2.29 -0.18 14.61
C ASP A 14 -2.46 -0.56 13.13
N VAL A 15 -1.39 -0.39 12.38
CA VAL A 15 -1.28 -0.85 10.98
C VAL A 15 -1.16 -2.37 10.84
N ARG A 16 -1.29 -3.14 11.95
CA ARG A 16 -1.41 -4.62 11.91
C ARG A 16 -2.59 -5.10 11.05
N GLY A 17 -3.65 -4.30 10.91
CA GLY A 17 -4.80 -4.62 10.06
C GLY A 17 -4.53 -4.51 8.56
N ILE A 18 -3.40 -3.94 8.15
CA ILE A 18 -3.06 -3.77 6.74
C ILE A 18 -2.41 -5.06 6.22
N SER A 19 -3.09 -5.74 5.31
CA SER A 19 -2.55 -6.95 4.66
C SER A 19 -1.45 -6.56 3.68
N LEU A 20 -0.24 -7.12 3.89
CA LEU A 20 0.88 -6.96 2.97
C LEU A 20 0.54 -7.49 1.57
N GLY A 21 -0.19 -8.60 1.49
CA GLY A 21 -0.62 -9.18 0.21
C GLY A 21 -1.60 -8.29 -0.54
N MET A 22 -2.58 -7.72 0.16
CA MET A 22 -3.55 -6.80 -0.45
C MET A 22 -2.85 -5.55 -1.02
N TYR A 23 -2.00 -4.90 -0.21
CA TYR A 23 -1.31 -3.69 -0.66
C TYR A 23 -0.28 -4.00 -1.74
N GLY A 24 0.42 -5.14 -1.67
CA GLY A 24 1.31 -5.60 -2.73
C GLY A 24 0.58 -5.79 -4.06
N ALA A 25 -0.56 -6.47 -4.06
CA ALA A 25 -1.38 -6.67 -5.25
C ALA A 25 -1.94 -5.34 -5.79
N PHE A 26 -2.39 -4.45 -4.91
CA PHE A 26 -2.88 -3.12 -5.30
C PHE A 26 -1.78 -2.27 -5.95
N THR A 27 -0.60 -2.16 -5.31
CA THR A 27 0.54 -1.41 -5.85
C THR A 27 0.99 -1.97 -7.20
N LEU A 28 1.02 -3.30 -7.36
CA LEU A 28 1.31 -3.93 -8.65
C LEU A 28 0.25 -3.59 -9.70
N GLY A 29 -1.03 -3.66 -9.35
CA GLY A 29 -2.13 -3.29 -10.25
C GLY A 29 -2.03 -1.84 -10.73
N VAL A 30 -1.73 -0.90 -9.84
CA VAL A 30 -1.52 0.51 -10.19
C VAL A 30 -0.31 0.70 -11.11
N ALA A 31 0.79 -0.03 -10.88
CA ALA A 31 1.95 0.01 -11.77
C ALA A 31 1.61 -0.49 -13.18
N LEU A 32 0.81 -1.56 -13.29
CA LEU A 32 0.33 -2.08 -14.57
C LEU A 32 -0.60 -1.09 -15.27
N TRP A 33 -1.50 -0.42 -14.53
CA TRP A 33 -2.36 0.64 -15.08
C TRP A 33 -1.57 1.85 -15.56
N LEU A 34 -0.51 2.23 -14.86
CA LEU A 34 0.40 3.29 -15.30
C LEU A 34 1.09 2.90 -16.61
N ALA A 35 1.63 1.69 -16.70
CA ALA A 35 2.24 1.17 -17.92
C ALA A 35 1.25 1.11 -19.09
N TYR A 36 0.00 0.70 -18.81
CA TYR A 36 -1.09 0.71 -19.77
C TYR A 36 -1.43 2.13 -20.26
N GLY A 37 -1.57 3.10 -19.34
CA GLY A 37 -1.82 4.49 -19.69
C GLY A 37 -0.71 5.10 -20.55
N LEU A 38 0.56 4.77 -20.25
CA LEU A 38 1.70 5.17 -21.07
C LEU A 38 1.65 4.55 -22.47
N ALA A 39 1.29 3.26 -22.58
CA ALA A 39 1.13 2.58 -23.87
C ALA A 39 0.00 3.18 -24.73
N LEU A 40 -1.05 3.71 -24.11
CA LEU A 40 -2.13 4.40 -24.80
C LEU A 40 -1.85 5.90 -25.07
N GLY A 41 -0.88 6.51 -24.38
CA GLY A 41 -0.66 7.96 -24.43
C GLY A 41 -1.71 8.77 -23.66
N GLU A 42 -2.46 8.14 -22.75
CA GLU A 42 -3.57 8.76 -22.02
C GLU A 42 -3.10 9.45 -20.74
N TRP A 43 -2.75 10.73 -20.86
CA TRP A 43 -2.23 11.55 -19.76
C TRP A 43 -3.08 11.57 -18.48
N PRO A 44 -4.44 11.57 -18.52
CA PRO A 44 -5.23 11.49 -17.31
C PRO A 44 -5.00 10.20 -16.52
N ILE A 45 -4.88 9.06 -17.21
CA ILE A 45 -4.62 7.75 -16.60
C ILE A 45 -3.20 7.74 -16.02
N VAL A 46 -2.23 8.27 -16.77
CA VAL A 46 -0.82 8.35 -16.34
C VAL A 46 -0.68 9.21 -15.10
N ALA A 47 -1.23 10.42 -15.09
CA ALA A 47 -1.11 11.35 -13.97
C ALA A 47 -1.77 10.78 -12.70
N ALA A 48 -2.98 10.22 -12.81
CA ALA A 48 -3.67 9.62 -11.69
C ALA A 48 -2.87 8.44 -11.10
N ASN A 49 -2.47 7.47 -11.93
CA ASN A 49 -1.78 6.28 -11.45
C ASN A 49 -0.36 6.57 -10.98
N ALA A 50 0.34 7.59 -11.51
CA ALA A 50 1.65 7.99 -11.00
C ALA A 50 1.57 8.47 -9.54
N VAL A 51 0.59 9.34 -9.22
CA VAL A 51 0.38 9.81 -7.85
C VAL A 51 -0.04 8.65 -6.94
N THR A 52 -0.98 7.81 -7.38
CA THR A 52 -1.41 6.64 -6.61
C THR A 52 -0.27 5.64 -6.38
N LEU A 53 0.61 5.44 -7.37
CA LEU A 53 1.75 4.55 -7.26
C LEU A 53 2.74 5.05 -6.20
N ALA A 54 3.07 6.34 -6.22
CA ALA A 54 3.97 6.93 -5.23
C ALA A 54 3.45 6.77 -3.79
N LEU A 55 2.14 7.03 -3.58
CA LEU A 55 1.50 6.88 -2.27
C LEU A 55 1.46 5.42 -1.83
N SER A 56 1.01 4.52 -2.70
CA SER A 56 0.88 3.10 -2.36
C SER A 56 2.24 2.43 -2.13
N ALA A 57 3.26 2.77 -2.90
CA ALA A 57 4.63 2.30 -2.71
C ALA A 57 5.21 2.76 -1.37
N THR A 58 4.92 4.00 -0.95
CA THR A 58 5.35 4.52 0.36
C THR A 58 4.72 3.70 1.50
N ILE A 59 3.41 3.44 1.44
CA ILE A 59 2.71 2.65 2.44
C ILE A 59 3.24 1.20 2.47
N LEU A 60 3.42 0.60 1.30
CA LEU A 60 3.96 -0.76 1.17
C LEU A 60 5.38 -0.85 1.74
N ALA A 61 6.24 0.14 1.48
CA ALA A 61 7.60 0.19 2.01
C ALA A 61 7.61 0.28 3.54
N VAL A 62 6.82 1.18 4.12
CA VAL A 62 6.67 1.29 5.60
C VAL A 62 6.21 -0.04 6.19
N LYS A 63 5.20 -0.67 5.59
CA LYS A 63 4.68 -1.97 6.04
C LYS A 63 5.76 -3.07 6.01
N VAL A 64 6.52 -3.18 4.93
CA VAL A 64 7.61 -4.16 4.80
C VAL A 64 8.69 -3.91 5.84
N LEU A 65 9.07 -2.65 6.09
CA LEU A 65 10.07 -2.31 7.10
C LEU A 65 9.60 -2.65 8.52
N GLU A 66 8.35 -2.36 8.85
CA GLU A 66 7.79 -2.73 10.15
C GLU A 66 7.67 -4.24 10.35
N ASP A 67 7.20 -4.98 9.34
CA ASP A 67 7.09 -6.44 9.41
C ASP A 67 8.46 -7.10 9.58
N ARG A 68 9.52 -6.54 8.95
CA ARG A 68 10.91 -6.98 9.16
C ARG A 68 11.39 -6.73 10.59
N LYS A 69 11.12 -5.56 11.16
CA LYS A 69 11.48 -5.24 12.57
C LYS A 69 10.78 -6.16 13.57
N ARG A 70 9.57 -6.64 13.23
CA ARG A 70 8.76 -7.51 14.09
C ARG A 70 9.13 -9.00 13.98
N ARG A 71 9.95 -9.39 13.00
CA ARG A 71 10.33 -10.80 12.80
C ARG A 71 11.35 -11.19 13.89
N PRO A 72 11.05 -12.17 14.75
CA PRO A 72 12.00 -12.62 15.78
C PRO A 72 13.25 -13.22 15.12
N ALA A 73 14.40 -13.06 15.78
CA ALA A 73 15.66 -13.63 15.30
C ALA A 73 15.52 -15.16 15.18
N PRO A 74 16.12 -15.79 14.16
CA PRO A 74 16.11 -17.25 14.04
C PRO A 74 16.79 -17.87 15.28
N PRO A 75 16.26 -18.99 15.81
CA PRO A 75 16.93 -19.70 16.90
C PRO A 75 18.32 -20.16 16.45
N ALA A 76 19.30 -19.99 17.35
CA ALA A 76 20.71 -20.35 17.17
C ALA A 76 20.92 -21.87 17.12
#